data_AF-A0AAD7P171-F1
#
_entry.id   AF-A0AAD7P171-F1
#
_cell.length_a   1.000
_cell.length_b   1.000
_cell.length_c   1.000
_cell.angle_alpha   90.00
_cell.angle_beta   90.00
_cell.angle_gamma   90.00
#
_symmetry.space_group_name_H-M   'P 1'
#
loop_
_entity.id
_entity.type
_entity.pdbx_description
1 polymer ?
#
loop_
_entity_poly.entity_id
_entity_poly.type
_entity_poly.pdbx_seq_one_letter_code
_entity_poly.pdbx_strand_id
1 'polypeptide(L)'
;HDSSVGYLSRKALPIKRNDAEPLTREDVQYDLLYHIFQDKTNVFHHPIPAQKLCTFRDIYIHALYNSNKCSKVLKDKMVDTPAFGVELGKISLLTNVGRINTTMAFFPEMKTALRTYHPVPSLQKTDGNAQDAPRIKNCLKAALLASEFRSVPPSTPEEILEKTRAGLHPPTSVVNLIFVLSNHAAPLSSVHFDGNLNFLDLFLPKPLSSQDRARVFLWLMYYYLENPDGQNPFDDPYSRLHPGKAPLIRKLTKEEERKENVDTPEELEWGAMMSSQRNAFLNRLVSDVEKEKRYKTAVPHFVTAPPEASRRPRSFIAEIPKEEASFMYYVPTHDPPVVRETTQVVPQMQRPPRASPLQERSMLEQAWHTVMTYDPLIESDEESQDENVQLEYSKS
;
A
#
# COMPACT_ATOMS: atom_id res chain seq x y z
N HIS A 1 -5.94 15.22 29.75
CA HIS A 1 -6.08 13.82 29.34
C HIS A 1 -5.40 13.68 27.99
N ASP A 2 -4.12 13.32 28.04
CA ASP A 2 -3.26 13.19 26.87
C ASP A 2 -3.57 11.86 26.18
N SER A 3 -4.08 11.94 24.96
CA SER A 3 -4.30 10.78 24.11
C SER A 3 -2.97 10.10 23.83
N SER A 4 -2.84 8.81 24.19
CA SER A 4 -1.70 7.97 23.81
C SER A 4 -1.71 7.74 22.29
N VAL A 5 -1.21 8.71 21.52
CA VAL A 5 -1.13 8.66 20.06
C VAL A 5 0.24 8.10 19.67
N GLY A 6 0.39 6.79 19.74
CA GLY A 6 1.60 6.08 19.26
C GLY A 6 1.31 4.87 18.37
N TYR A 7 0.05 4.44 18.29
CA TYR A 7 -0.36 3.27 17.51
C TYR A 7 -1.31 3.69 16.40
N LEU A 8 -0.76 4.25 15.32
CA LEU A 8 -1.49 4.18 14.06
C LEU A 8 -1.52 2.69 13.68
N SER A 9 -2.70 2.08 13.80
CA SER A 9 -2.93 0.69 13.40
C SER A 9 -2.38 0.48 11.98
N ARG A 10 -1.79 -0.69 11.69
CA ARG A 10 -1.35 -1.06 10.33
C ARG A 10 -2.45 -0.82 9.28
N LYS A 11 -3.73 -0.80 9.69
CA LYS A 11 -4.91 -0.47 8.87
C LYS A 11 -4.90 0.97 8.30
N ALA A 12 -4.18 1.91 8.91
CA ALA A 12 -4.07 3.30 8.48
C ALA A 12 -2.81 3.60 7.65
N LEU A 13 -1.93 2.61 7.48
CA LEU A 13 -0.66 2.77 6.77
C LEU A 13 -0.84 2.88 5.24
N PRO A 14 -1.68 2.07 4.57
CA PRO A 14 -1.84 2.18 3.13
C PRO A 14 -2.45 3.53 2.72
N ILE A 15 -1.93 4.11 1.63
CA ILE A 15 -2.53 5.26 0.95
C ILE A 15 -3.91 4.85 0.44
N LYS A 16 -4.92 5.71 0.65
CA LYS A 16 -6.29 5.49 0.18
C LYS A 16 -6.70 6.68 -0.69
N ARG A 17 -6.99 6.40 -1.96
CA ARG A 17 -7.46 7.34 -2.97
C ARG A 17 -8.48 6.62 -3.85
N ASN A 18 -9.35 7.37 -4.52
CA ASN A 18 -10.30 6.77 -5.46
C ASN A 18 -9.62 6.35 -6.77
N ASP A 19 -10.22 5.44 -7.54
CA ASP A 19 -9.69 5.06 -8.86
C ASP A 19 -9.44 6.30 -9.72
N ALA A 20 -8.34 6.28 -10.47
CA ALA A 20 -7.84 7.38 -11.31
C ALA A 20 -7.35 8.62 -10.54
N GLU A 21 -7.47 8.73 -9.22
CA GLU A 21 -6.88 9.85 -8.48
C GLU A 21 -5.35 9.73 -8.44
N PRO A 22 -4.61 10.79 -8.80
CA PRO A 22 -3.15 10.81 -8.70
C PRO A 22 -2.67 10.73 -7.25
N LEU A 23 -1.55 10.04 -7.04
CA LEU A 23 -0.81 10.11 -5.78
C LEU A 23 0.14 11.32 -5.83
N THR A 24 -0.16 12.31 -5.00
CA THR A 24 0.60 13.54 -4.85
C THR A 24 1.95 13.29 -4.16
N ARG A 25 2.85 14.26 -4.22
CA ARG A 25 4.07 14.25 -3.42
C ARG A 25 3.81 14.11 -1.92
N GLU A 26 2.73 14.69 -1.42
CA GLU A 26 2.31 14.54 -0.02
C GLU A 26 1.91 13.10 0.28
N ASP A 27 1.10 12.45 -0.56
CA ASP A 27 0.66 11.06 -0.33
C ASP A 27 1.86 10.10 -0.18
N VAL A 28 2.83 10.25 -1.08
CA VAL A 28 4.02 9.39 -1.17
C VAL A 28 5.17 9.84 -0.29
N GLN A 29 5.06 11.00 0.36
CA GLN A 29 6.13 11.64 1.14
C GLN A 29 7.42 11.78 0.30
N TYR A 30 7.30 12.44 -0.85
CA TYR A 30 8.36 12.55 -1.86
C TYR A 30 9.68 13.08 -1.30
N ASP A 31 9.67 14.11 -0.45
CA ASP A 31 10.91 14.74 0.03
C ASP A 31 11.70 13.79 0.95
N LEU A 32 11.02 12.98 1.76
CA LEU A 32 11.65 11.91 2.54
C LEU A 32 12.38 10.94 1.60
N LEU A 33 11.66 10.43 0.59
CA LEU A 33 12.21 9.49 -0.39
C LEU A 33 13.35 10.12 -1.18
N TYR A 34 13.26 11.41 -1.49
CA TYR A 34 14.32 12.17 -2.13
C TYR A 34 15.58 12.18 -1.27
N HIS A 35 15.48 12.56 0.02
CA HIS A 35 16.62 12.60 0.92
C HIS A 35 17.25 11.22 1.15
N ILE A 36 16.46 10.16 1.26
CA ILE A 36 16.97 8.78 1.40
C ILE A 36 17.79 8.36 0.16
N PHE A 37 17.27 8.57 -1.05
CA PHE A 37 17.89 8.10 -2.28
C PHE A 37 18.98 9.03 -2.82
N GLN A 38 19.02 10.29 -2.38
CA GLN A 38 20.02 11.28 -2.78
C GLN A 38 21.24 11.29 -1.85
N ASP A 39 21.16 10.65 -0.69
CA ASP A 39 22.30 10.52 0.22
C ASP A 39 23.51 9.85 -0.46
N LYS A 40 24.70 10.41 -0.22
CA LYS A 40 25.95 10.02 -0.88
C LYS A 40 26.92 9.32 0.07
N THR A 41 26.46 8.93 1.26
CA THR A 41 27.28 8.37 2.32
C THR A 41 27.60 6.91 1.97
N ASN A 42 28.84 6.63 1.59
CA ASN A 42 29.31 5.31 1.14
C ASN A 42 29.74 4.46 2.33
N VAL A 43 28.77 3.86 3.02
CA VAL A 43 29.01 3.17 4.31
C VAL A 43 28.45 1.76 4.36
N PHE A 44 27.75 1.31 3.32
CA PHE A 44 27.13 -0.01 3.29
C PHE A 44 27.98 -1.04 2.54
N HIS A 45 28.12 -2.24 3.10
CA HIS A 45 28.73 -3.36 2.40
C HIS A 45 27.83 -3.84 1.27
N HIS A 46 28.42 -3.99 0.10
CA HIS A 46 27.72 -4.52 -1.05
C HIS A 46 27.55 -6.06 -0.92
N PRO A 47 26.40 -6.64 -1.31
CA PRO A 47 26.16 -8.09 -1.29
C PRO A 47 27.18 -8.94 -2.08
N ILE A 48 27.85 -8.34 -3.05
CA ILE A 48 28.92 -8.97 -3.84
C ILE A 48 30.25 -8.65 -3.16
N PRO A 49 31.00 -9.66 -2.70
CA PRO A 49 32.31 -9.47 -2.07
C PRO A 49 33.28 -8.69 -2.97
N ALA A 50 34.18 -7.92 -2.35
CA ALA A 50 35.22 -7.10 -3.00
C ALA A 50 34.76 -5.79 -3.69
N GLN A 51 33.48 -5.42 -3.61
CA GLN A 51 33.08 -4.05 -3.97
C GLN A 51 33.37 -3.06 -2.83
N LYS A 52 33.60 -1.80 -3.19
CA LYS A 52 33.74 -0.70 -2.23
C LYS A 52 32.43 -0.49 -1.46
N LEU A 53 32.52 0.13 -0.29
CA LEU A 53 31.34 0.62 0.41
C LEU A 53 30.53 1.53 -0.51
N CYS A 54 29.21 1.42 -0.42
CA CYS A 54 28.27 2.06 -1.32
C CYS A 54 27.14 2.76 -0.54
N THR A 55 26.30 3.50 -1.26
CA THR A 55 25.18 4.24 -0.66
C THR A 55 23.98 3.32 -0.42
N PHE A 56 23.02 3.77 0.40
CA PHE A 56 21.73 3.07 0.55
C PHE A 56 21.04 2.85 -0.80
N ARG A 57 21.02 3.88 -1.66
CA ARG A 57 20.44 3.80 -3.00
C ARG A 57 21.04 2.64 -3.77
N ASP A 58 22.36 2.51 -3.75
CA ASP A 58 23.06 1.51 -4.57
C ASP A 58 22.74 0.08 -4.09
N ILE A 59 22.78 -0.19 -2.78
CA ILE A 59 22.40 -1.52 -2.25
C ILE A 59 20.93 -1.85 -2.50
N TYR A 60 20.03 -0.86 -2.44
CA TYR A 60 18.61 -1.07 -2.61
C TYR A 60 18.25 -1.33 -4.08
N ILE A 61 18.77 -0.52 -5.00
CA ILE A 61 18.60 -0.73 -6.44
C ILE A 61 19.25 -2.06 -6.86
N HIS A 62 20.42 -2.40 -6.34
CA HIS A 62 21.07 -3.67 -6.60
C HIS A 62 20.22 -4.86 -6.12
N ALA A 63 19.60 -4.78 -4.95
CA ALA A 63 18.70 -5.82 -4.45
C ALA A 63 17.51 -6.04 -5.39
N LEU A 64 16.88 -4.96 -5.88
CA LEU A 64 15.78 -5.05 -6.85
C LEU A 64 16.25 -5.64 -8.18
N TYR A 65 17.39 -5.16 -8.70
CA TYR A 65 17.95 -5.64 -9.98
C TYR A 65 18.26 -7.15 -9.94
N ASN A 66 18.76 -7.66 -8.80
CA ASN A 66 19.13 -9.06 -8.64
C ASN A 66 17.98 -9.98 -8.20
N SER A 67 16.80 -9.43 -7.90
CA SER A 67 15.63 -10.25 -7.63
C SER A 67 15.33 -11.20 -8.80
N ASN A 68 15.00 -12.46 -8.49
CA ASN A 68 14.64 -13.46 -9.49
C ASN A 68 13.24 -13.25 -10.08
N LYS A 69 12.45 -12.32 -9.50
CA LYS A 69 11.15 -11.87 -10.04
C LYS A 69 11.23 -10.51 -10.73
N CYS A 70 12.41 -9.87 -10.74
CA CYS A 70 12.61 -8.66 -11.55
C CYS A 70 12.71 -9.05 -13.03
N SER A 71 11.78 -8.52 -13.85
CA SER A 71 11.70 -8.86 -15.28
C SER A 71 12.89 -8.32 -16.07
N LYS A 72 13.30 -9.02 -17.15
CA LYS A 72 14.38 -8.56 -18.04
C LYS A 72 14.17 -7.11 -18.52
N VAL A 73 12.96 -6.76 -18.93
CA VAL A 73 12.62 -5.40 -19.40
C VAL A 73 12.91 -4.34 -18.34
N LEU A 74 12.58 -4.61 -17.07
CA LEU A 74 12.92 -3.69 -15.98
C LEU A 74 14.44 -3.59 -15.77
N LYS A 75 15.16 -4.72 -15.79
CA LYS A 75 16.61 -4.74 -15.63
C LYS A 75 17.31 -3.92 -16.71
N ASP A 76 16.95 -4.18 -17.98
CA ASP A 76 17.45 -3.44 -19.14
C ASP A 76 17.17 -1.95 -18.96
N LYS A 77 15.96 -1.57 -18.54
CA LYS A 77 15.60 -0.16 -18.32
C LYS A 77 16.35 0.52 -17.18
N MET A 78 16.59 -0.19 -16.07
CA MET A 78 17.37 0.34 -14.95
C MET A 78 18.82 0.62 -15.35
N VAL A 79 19.37 -0.18 -16.28
CA VAL A 79 20.71 0.01 -16.85
C VAL A 79 20.71 1.16 -17.85
N ASP A 80 19.76 1.19 -18.79
CA ASP A 80 19.66 2.20 -19.84
C ASP A 80 19.32 3.59 -19.28
N THR A 81 18.52 3.64 -18.22
CA THR A 81 18.04 4.88 -17.60
C THR A 81 18.17 4.79 -16.07
N PRO A 82 19.33 5.16 -15.49
CA PRO A 82 19.55 5.05 -14.04
C PRO A 82 18.51 5.82 -13.20
N ALA A 83 17.98 6.94 -13.72
CA ALA A 83 16.91 7.69 -13.07
C ALA A 83 15.63 6.86 -12.88
N PHE A 84 15.29 5.98 -13.83
CA PHE A 84 14.17 5.04 -13.70
C PHE A 84 14.39 4.06 -12.54
N GLY A 85 15.62 3.58 -12.35
CA GLY A 85 15.97 2.71 -11.22
C GLY A 85 15.74 3.38 -9.86
N VAL A 86 16.00 4.69 -9.76
CA VAL A 86 15.72 5.47 -8.55
C VAL A 86 14.22 5.63 -8.33
N GLU A 87 13.46 5.96 -9.37
CA GLU A 87 12.00 6.08 -9.33
C GLU A 87 11.33 4.77 -8.91
N LEU A 88 11.70 3.66 -9.55
CA LEU A 88 11.26 2.32 -9.17
C LEU A 88 11.66 1.97 -7.74
N GLY A 89 12.86 2.34 -7.32
CA GLY A 89 13.34 2.15 -5.95
C GLY A 89 12.46 2.85 -4.91
N LYS A 90 12.05 4.10 -5.19
CA LYS A 90 11.16 4.87 -4.31
C LYS A 90 9.77 4.23 -4.19
N ILE A 91 9.16 3.82 -5.31
CA ILE A 91 7.88 3.11 -5.31
C ILE A 91 8.01 1.77 -4.56
N SER A 92 9.09 1.04 -4.83
CA SER A 92 9.38 -0.25 -4.18
C SER A 92 9.56 -0.11 -2.69
N LEU A 93 10.20 0.97 -2.21
CA LEU A 93 10.33 1.24 -0.78
C LEU A 93 8.96 1.45 -0.13
N LEU A 94 8.07 2.22 -0.74
CA LEU A 94 6.70 2.42 -0.26
C LEU A 94 5.87 1.14 -0.26
N THR A 95 6.05 0.27 -1.27
CA THR A 95 5.44 -1.07 -1.28
C THR A 95 6.01 -1.95 -0.17
N ASN A 96 7.32 -1.87 0.10
CA ASN A 96 8.00 -2.69 1.10
C ASN A 96 7.54 -2.35 2.53
N VAL A 97 7.36 -1.06 2.82
CA VAL A 97 6.82 -0.61 4.13
C VAL A 97 5.29 -0.70 4.21
N GLY A 98 4.60 -1.02 3.10
CA GLY A 98 3.14 -1.17 3.07
C GLY A 98 2.33 0.12 2.90
N ARG A 99 2.94 1.24 2.52
CA ARG A 99 2.20 2.47 2.13
C ARG A 99 1.47 2.29 0.80
N ILE A 100 2.06 1.57 -0.15
CA ILE A 100 1.41 1.21 -1.43
C ILE A 100 0.82 -0.20 -1.29
N ASN A 101 -0.51 -0.31 -1.37
CA ASN A 101 -1.18 -1.61 -1.39
C ASN A 101 -1.00 -2.29 -2.75
N THR A 102 -0.96 -3.62 -2.73
CA THR A 102 -0.97 -4.47 -3.92
C THR A 102 -2.15 -4.21 -4.85
N THR A 103 -3.30 -3.75 -4.38
CA THR A 103 -4.45 -3.42 -5.24
C THR A 103 -4.18 -2.26 -6.21
N MET A 104 -3.14 -1.46 -5.95
CA MET A 104 -2.77 -0.32 -6.79
C MET A 104 -2.03 -0.72 -8.06
N ALA A 105 -2.35 -0.01 -9.13
CA ALA A 105 -1.77 -0.14 -10.45
C ALA A 105 -1.26 1.19 -10.98
N PHE A 106 -0.16 1.15 -11.74
CA PHE A 106 0.49 2.35 -12.27
C PHE A 106 0.42 2.45 -13.80
N PHE A 107 -0.48 1.69 -14.43
CA PHE A 107 -0.79 1.77 -15.85
C PHE A 107 -2.31 1.79 -16.12
N PRO A 108 -2.80 2.68 -17.01
CA PRO A 108 -4.22 2.95 -17.17
C PRO A 108 -5.01 1.82 -17.87
N GLU A 109 -4.34 0.92 -18.60
CA GLU A 109 -4.96 -0.11 -19.45
C GLU A 109 -5.49 -1.34 -18.69
N MET A 110 -5.51 -1.31 -17.35
CA MET A 110 -6.02 -2.41 -16.54
C MET A 110 -7.52 -2.63 -16.73
N LYS A 111 -7.90 -3.84 -17.17
CA LYS A 111 -9.31 -4.25 -17.38
C LYS A 111 -9.97 -4.87 -16.15
N THR A 112 -9.22 -5.13 -15.07
CA THR A 112 -9.69 -5.87 -13.90
C THR A 112 -10.34 -4.95 -12.88
N ALA A 113 -11.56 -5.27 -12.43
CA ALA A 113 -12.32 -4.49 -11.44
C ALA A 113 -11.71 -4.48 -10.02
N LEU A 114 -10.83 -5.44 -9.69
CA LEU A 114 -10.19 -5.55 -8.36
C LEU A 114 -8.93 -4.68 -8.19
N ARG A 115 -8.53 -3.94 -9.23
CA ARG A 115 -7.33 -3.09 -9.22
C ARG A 115 -7.73 -1.64 -9.43
N THR A 116 -7.14 -0.75 -8.64
CA THR A 116 -7.32 0.70 -8.80
C THR A 116 -6.08 1.30 -9.44
N TYR A 117 -6.27 2.09 -10.49
CA TYR A 117 -5.21 2.82 -11.17
C TYR A 117 -4.97 4.16 -10.46
N HIS A 118 -3.71 4.43 -10.16
CA HIS A 118 -3.28 5.71 -9.61
C HIS A 118 -2.01 6.18 -10.33
N PRO A 119 -2.04 7.27 -11.11
CA PRO A 119 -0.80 7.86 -11.59
C PRO A 119 0.02 8.39 -10.41
N VAL A 120 1.34 8.30 -10.48
CA VAL A 120 2.27 8.81 -9.46
C VAL A 120 3.23 9.81 -10.11
N PRO A 121 2.79 11.05 -10.39
CA PRO A 121 3.52 11.97 -11.26
C PRO A 121 4.96 12.24 -10.82
N SER A 122 5.18 12.34 -9.50
CA SER A 122 6.50 12.62 -8.94
C SER A 122 7.50 11.46 -9.07
N LEU A 123 7.02 10.23 -9.36
CA LEU A 123 7.82 9.00 -9.45
C LEU A 123 7.68 8.29 -10.81
N GLN A 124 7.04 8.91 -11.80
CA GLN A 124 6.89 8.37 -13.16
C GLN A 124 7.37 9.38 -14.22
N LYS A 125 8.51 10.04 -13.98
CA LYS A 125 9.03 11.08 -14.89
C LYS A 125 9.82 10.49 -16.04
N THR A 126 10.37 9.30 -15.86
CA THR A 126 11.05 8.58 -16.93
C THR A 126 10.07 7.78 -17.78
N ASP A 127 10.36 7.67 -19.08
CA ASP A 127 9.56 6.88 -20.00
C ASP A 127 9.69 5.40 -19.65
N GLY A 128 8.69 4.81 -19.00
CA GLY A 128 8.70 3.41 -18.59
C GLY A 128 7.52 3.03 -17.71
N ASN A 129 6.97 1.84 -17.94
CA ASN A 129 5.93 1.30 -17.08
C ASN A 129 6.56 0.83 -15.76
N ALA A 130 6.21 1.49 -14.65
CA ALA A 130 6.69 1.19 -13.30
C ALA A 130 6.26 -0.18 -12.76
N GLN A 131 5.58 -1.01 -13.58
CA GLN A 131 4.83 -2.20 -13.19
C GLN A 131 3.68 -1.88 -12.23
N ASP A 132 2.98 -2.89 -11.74
CA ASP A 132 1.95 -2.75 -10.70
C ASP A 132 2.50 -3.18 -9.33
N ALA A 133 1.82 -2.77 -8.27
CA ALA A 133 2.22 -3.08 -6.90
C ALA A 133 2.38 -4.60 -6.61
N PRO A 134 1.57 -5.53 -7.18
CA PRO A 134 1.77 -6.97 -7.01
C PRO A 134 3.09 -7.47 -7.57
N ARG A 135 3.50 -7.02 -8.76
CA ARG A 135 4.78 -7.42 -9.36
C ARG A 135 5.95 -6.86 -8.56
N ILE A 136 5.83 -5.62 -8.09
CA ILE A 136 6.82 -5.02 -7.18
C ILE A 136 6.92 -5.82 -5.88
N LYS A 137 5.80 -6.18 -5.24
CA LYS A 137 5.80 -7.03 -4.03
C LYS A 137 6.46 -8.38 -4.26
N ASN A 138 6.19 -9.02 -5.40
CA ASN A 138 6.83 -10.28 -5.77
C ASN A 138 8.33 -10.12 -6.03
N CYS A 139 8.75 -8.99 -6.62
CA CYS A 139 10.15 -8.62 -6.77
C CYS A 139 10.84 -8.49 -5.41
N LEU A 140 10.23 -7.75 -4.47
CA LEU A 140 10.74 -7.55 -3.11
C LEU A 140 10.88 -8.87 -2.35
N LYS A 141 9.86 -9.74 -2.37
CA LYS A 141 9.92 -11.07 -1.73
C LYS A 141 11.06 -11.96 -2.24
N ALA A 142 11.54 -11.71 -3.46
CA ALA A 142 12.61 -12.47 -4.09
C ALA A 142 13.95 -11.74 -4.13
N ALA A 143 14.06 -10.56 -3.52
CA ALA A 143 15.30 -9.79 -3.40
C ALA A 143 16.15 -10.31 -2.23
N LEU A 144 16.64 -11.56 -2.37
CA LEU A 144 17.40 -12.28 -1.36
C LEU A 144 18.91 -12.22 -1.63
N LEU A 145 19.72 -12.30 -0.58
CA LEU A 145 21.15 -12.53 -0.67
C LEU A 145 21.45 -13.97 -1.12
N ALA A 146 22.68 -14.19 -1.59
CA ALA A 146 23.16 -15.54 -1.95
C ALA A 146 23.02 -16.56 -0.80
N SER A 147 23.31 -16.12 0.43
CA SER A 147 23.19 -16.92 1.67
C SER A 147 21.75 -17.27 2.05
N GLU A 148 20.79 -16.44 1.63
CA GLU A 148 19.37 -16.54 1.95
C GLU A 148 18.59 -17.42 0.95
N PHE A 149 19.20 -17.86 -0.16
CA PHE A 149 18.55 -18.85 -1.04
C PHE A 149 18.54 -20.26 -0.45
N ARG A 150 19.50 -20.56 0.43
CA ARG A 150 19.68 -21.89 1.03
C ARG A 150 19.20 -21.97 2.48
N SER A 151 18.90 -20.83 3.09
CA SER A 151 18.47 -20.72 4.48
C SER A 151 17.38 -19.68 4.61
N VAL A 152 16.49 -19.82 5.58
CA VAL A 152 15.41 -18.84 5.78
C VAL A 152 16.04 -17.49 6.14
N PRO A 153 15.64 -16.38 5.49
CA PRO A 153 16.07 -15.04 5.88
C PRO A 153 15.76 -14.77 7.35
N PRO A 154 16.60 -14.00 8.07
CA PRO A 154 16.29 -13.66 9.45
C PRO A 154 14.97 -12.87 9.51
N SER A 155 14.16 -13.16 10.51
CA SER A 155 12.78 -12.67 10.64
C SER A 155 12.58 -11.68 11.79
N THR A 156 13.57 -11.57 12.69
CA THR A 156 13.55 -10.68 13.85
C THR A 156 14.75 -9.72 13.83
N PRO A 157 14.65 -8.54 14.46
CA PRO A 157 15.78 -7.62 14.63
C PRO A 157 16.97 -8.27 15.34
N GLU A 158 16.71 -9.11 16.34
CA GLU A 158 17.74 -9.81 17.13
C GLU A 158 18.54 -10.80 16.27
N GLU A 159 17.89 -11.61 15.44
CA GLU A 159 18.57 -12.54 14.51
C GLU A 159 19.49 -11.80 13.53
N ILE A 160 19.08 -10.62 13.07
CA ILE A 160 19.91 -9.77 12.19
C ILE A 160 21.14 -9.27 12.95
N LEU A 161 20.97 -8.80 14.19
CA LEU A 161 22.07 -8.32 15.01
C LEU A 161 23.06 -9.46 15.36
N GLU A 162 22.57 -10.67 15.65
CA GLU A 162 23.42 -11.83 15.88
C GLU A 162 24.29 -12.16 14.66
N LYS A 163 23.71 -12.15 13.45
CA LYS A 163 24.46 -12.36 12.20
C LYS A 163 25.50 -11.26 11.96
N THR A 164 25.14 -10.01 12.26
CA THR A 164 26.06 -8.86 12.16
C THR A 164 27.25 -9.03 13.10
N ARG A 165 26.99 -9.38 14.36
CA ARG A 165 28.05 -9.64 15.37
C ARG A 165 28.90 -10.87 15.03
N ALA A 166 28.36 -11.83 14.28
CA ALA A 166 29.10 -12.95 13.73
C ALA A 166 29.98 -12.57 12.51
N GLY A 167 30.02 -11.29 12.13
CA GLY A 167 30.84 -10.76 11.03
C GLY A 167 30.24 -10.95 9.63
N LEU A 168 28.94 -11.25 9.53
CA LEU A 168 28.26 -11.32 8.24
C LEU A 168 27.83 -9.91 7.80
N HIS A 169 28.45 -9.40 6.74
CA HIS A 169 28.13 -8.11 6.15
C HIS A 169 27.83 -8.23 4.65
N PRO A 170 26.61 -7.84 4.20
CA PRO A 170 25.44 -7.57 5.01
C PRO A 170 24.85 -8.86 5.63
N PRO A 171 24.23 -8.80 6.82
CA PRO A 171 23.64 -9.95 7.53
C PRO A 171 22.36 -10.48 6.86
N THR A 172 21.68 -9.62 6.11
CA THR A 172 20.45 -9.89 5.36
C THR A 172 20.30 -8.89 4.22
N SER A 173 19.39 -9.12 3.27
CA SER A 173 19.12 -8.12 2.24
C SER A 173 18.50 -6.87 2.86
N VAL A 174 18.84 -5.68 2.32
CA VAL A 174 18.24 -4.40 2.78
C VAL A 174 16.71 -4.40 2.64
N VAL A 175 16.19 -5.11 1.65
CA VAL A 175 14.74 -5.31 1.45
C VAL A 175 14.14 -6.08 2.62
N ASN A 176 14.76 -7.19 3.04
CA ASN A 176 14.31 -7.98 4.17
C ASN A 176 14.44 -7.21 5.49
N LEU A 177 15.52 -6.45 5.71
CA LEU A 177 15.65 -5.61 6.89
C LEU A 177 14.46 -4.65 7.03
N ILE A 178 14.13 -3.90 5.98
CA ILE A 178 13.00 -2.95 6.01
C ILE A 178 11.68 -3.67 6.31
N PHE A 179 11.49 -4.89 5.79
CA PHE A 179 10.32 -5.72 6.09
C PHE A 179 10.28 -6.13 7.57
N VAL A 180 11.41 -6.58 8.14
CA VAL A 180 11.53 -6.96 9.55
C VAL A 180 11.25 -5.76 10.46
N LEU A 181 11.87 -4.61 10.20
CA LEU A 181 11.63 -3.38 10.97
C LEU A 181 10.19 -2.90 10.88
N SER A 182 9.55 -3.03 9.71
CA SER A 182 8.13 -2.70 9.53
C SER A 182 7.23 -3.60 10.37
N ASN A 183 7.51 -4.90 10.41
CA ASN A 183 6.74 -5.85 11.22
C ASN A 183 6.96 -5.69 12.72
N HIS A 184 8.16 -5.23 13.12
CA HIS A 184 8.57 -5.06 14.50
C HIS A 184 8.57 -3.59 14.93
N ALA A 185 7.86 -2.71 14.21
CA ALA A 185 7.88 -1.27 14.47
C ALA A 185 7.44 -0.92 15.91
N ALA A 186 6.43 -1.63 16.42
CA ALA A 186 5.90 -1.42 17.77
C ALA A 186 6.93 -1.69 18.88
N PRO A 187 7.53 -2.89 19.00
CA PRO A 187 8.55 -3.13 20.03
C PRO A 187 9.79 -2.25 19.83
N LEU A 188 10.16 -1.91 18.59
CA LEU A 188 11.32 -1.05 18.32
C LEU A 188 11.09 0.43 18.66
N SER A 189 9.85 0.84 18.91
CA SER A 189 9.49 2.20 19.34
C SER A 189 10.24 2.59 20.63
N SER A 190 10.24 1.72 21.64
CA SER A 190 10.95 2.00 22.91
C SER A 190 12.45 1.72 22.82
N VAL A 191 12.89 0.89 21.87
CA VAL A 191 14.31 0.58 21.66
C VAL A 191 15.01 1.80 21.07
N HIS A 192 14.57 2.27 19.90
CA HIS A 192 15.27 3.32 19.16
C HIS A 192 14.72 4.73 19.36
N PHE A 193 13.48 4.85 19.84
CA PHE A 193 12.80 6.13 20.03
C PHE A 193 12.38 6.31 21.50
N ASP A 194 11.45 7.23 21.76
CA ASP A 194 10.90 7.57 23.07
C ASP A 194 9.59 6.80 23.40
N GLY A 195 9.16 5.89 22.53
CA GLY A 195 7.88 5.18 22.64
C GLY A 195 6.72 5.84 21.89
N ASN A 196 6.85 7.11 21.49
CA ASN A 196 5.79 7.87 20.78
C ASN A 196 5.92 7.79 19.26
N LEU A 197 7.12 7.44 18.77
CA LEU A 197 7.45 7.31 17.36
C LEU A 197 7.95 5.90 17.08
N ASN A 198 7.50 5.30 15.99
CA ASN A 198 8.02 4.03 15.50
C ASN A 198 8.55 4.15 14.06
N PHE A 199 9.15 3.07 13.55
CA PHE A 199 9.73 3.03 12.21
C PHE A 199 8.75 3.41 11.08
N LEU A 200 7.49 2.97 11.16
CA LEU A 200 6.49 3.25 10.12
C LEU A 200 6.05 4.70 10.11
N ASP A 201 6.12 5.39 11.25
CA ASP A 201 5.77 6.80 11.34
C ASP A 201 6.70 7.71 10.53
N LEU A 202 7.92 7.26 10.24
CA LEU A 202 8.83 7.96 9.32
C LEU A 202 8.17 8.15 7.96
N PHE A 203 7.35 7.19 7.53
CA PHE A 203 6.74 7.22 6.22
C PHE A 203 5.40 7.91 6.19
N LEU A 204 4.84 8.40 7.30
CA LEU A 204 3.49 9.00 7.35
C LEU A 204 3.54 10.54 7.22
N PRO A 205 2.45 11.18 6.75
CA PRO A 205 2.33 12.64 6.72
C PRO A 205 2.18 13.20 8.14
N LYS A 206 3.30 13.33 8.84
CA LYS A 206 3.42 13.98 10.15
C LYS A 206 4.20 15.29 9.97
N PRO A 207 3.99 16.30 10.84
CA PRO A 207 4.72 17.57 10.79
C PRO A 207 6.15 17.41 11.34
N LEU A 208 6.92 16.52 10.71
CA LEU A 208 8.27 16.09 11.05
C LEU A 208 9.14 16.26 9.82
N SER A 209 10.34 16.83 9.98
CA SER A 209 11.18 17.15 8.82
C SER A 209 11.54 15.91 8.00
N SER A 210 11.28 15.96 6.71
CA SER A 210 11.61 14.90 5.75
C SER A 210 13.11 14.56 5.75
N GLN A 211 13.97 15.57 5.90
CA GLN A 211 15.43 15.38 5.99
C GLN A 211 15.84 14.60 7.25
N ASP A 212 15.30 14.97 8.42
CA ASP A 212 15.63 14.27 9.67
C ASP A 212 15.07 12.86 9.69
N ARG A 213 13.85 12.66 9.16
CA ARG A 213 13.25 11.33 8.97
C ARG A 213 14.13 10.45 8.07
N ALA A 214 14.68 11.00 6.99
CA ALA A 214 15.62 10.29 6.12
C ALA A 214 16.92 9.91 6.86
N ARG A 215 17.49 10.83 7.65
CA ARG A 215 18.66 10.55 8.48
C ARG A 215 18.40 9.42 9.47
N VAL A 216 17.27 9.42 10.16
CA VAL A 216 16.86 8.35 11.07
C VAL A 216 16.68 7.02 10.34
N PHE A 217 16.04 7.03 9.16
CA PHE A 217 15.90 5.84 8.33
C PHE A 217 17.28 5.24 7.98
N LEU A 218 18.21 6.07 7.49
CA LEU A 218 19.56 5.64 7.13
C LEU A 218 20.37 5.19 8.35
N TRP A 219 20.19 5.84 9.50
CA TRP A 219 20.76 5.43 10.78
C TRP A 219 20.34 4.01 11.15
N LEU A 220 19.04 3.69 11.04
CA LEU A 220 18.52 2.34 11.30
C LEU A 220 19.06 1.31 10.30
N MET A 221 19.15 1.67 9.01
CA MET A 221 19.75 0.78 8.02
C MET A 221 21.19 0.44 8.38
N TYR A 222 22.00 1.44 8.76
CA TYR A 222 23.39 1.22 9.15
C TYR A 222 23.51 0.41 10.43
N TYR A 223 22.70 0.73 11.46
CA TYR A 223 22.72 0.04 12.75
C TYR A 223 22.53 -1.48 12.59
N TYR A 224 21.59 -1.88 11.73
CA TYR A 224 21.25 -3.29 11.55
C TYR A 224 22.03 -4.01 10.45
N LEU A 225 22.53 -3.33 9.41
CA LEU A 225 23.30 -3.99 8.34
C LEU A 225 24.81 -4.00 8.60
N GLU A 226 25.31 -3.02 9.35
CA GLU A 226 26.73 -2.71 9.41
C GLU A 226 27.28 -2.87 10.81
N ASN A 227 26.93 -2.00 11.75
CA ASN A 227 27.55 -2.01 13.05
C ASN A 227 26.64 -1.38 14.14
N PRO A 228 26.04 -2.19 15.03
CA PRO A 228 25.23 -1.68 16.13
C PRO A 228 26.06 -1.13 17.30
N ASP A 229 27.31 -1.57 17.44
CA ASP A 229 28.18 -1.27 18.59
C ASP A 229 29.19 -0.14 18.28
N GLY A 230 29.29 0.27 17.02
CA GLY A 230 30.18 1.31 16.52
C GLY A 230 29.54 2.68 16.39
N GLN A 231 30.33 3.66 15.94
CA GLN A 231 29.82 5.00 15.64
C GLN A 231 29.02 4.98 14.34
N ASN A 232 27.77 5.45 14.39
CA ASN A 232 26.93 5.49 13.22
C ASN A 232 27.20 6.78 12.41
N PRO A 233 27.46 6.69 11.09
CA PRO A 233 27.76 7.86 10.27
C PRO A 233 26.59 8.86 10.19
N PHE A 234 25.36 8.41 10.49
CA PHE A 234 24.15 9.24 10.49
C PHE A 234 23.82 9.81 11.87
N ASP A 235 24.72 9.66 12.85
CA ASP A 235 24.51 10.14 14.21
C ASP A 235 24.41 11.67 14.33
N ASP A 236 23.57 12.11 15.27
CA ASP A 236 23.51 13.48 15.76
C ASP A 236 24.09 13.57 17.19
N PRO A 237 24.11 14.77 17.82
CA PRO A 237 24.60 14.88 19.20
C PRO A 237 23.82 14.02 20.20
N TYR A 238 22.52 13.80 19.98
CA TYR A 238 21.69 13.01 20.89
C TYR A 238 21.99 11.52 20.76
N SER A 239 21.99 10.96 19.55
CA SER A 239 22.25 9.54 19.33
C SER A 239 23.67 9.13 19.74
N ARG A 240 24.67 10.02 19.58
CA ARG A 240 26.03 9.80 20.11
C ARG A 240 26.08 9.64 21.63
N LEU A 241 25.22 10.33 22.36
CA LEU A 241 25.17 10.31 23.82
C LEU A 241 24.25 9.20 24.36
N HIS A 242 23.39 8.63 23.53
CA HIS A 242 22.41 7.62 23.91
C HIS A 242 22.53 6.39 23.00
N PRO A 243 23.47 5.46 23.30
CA PRO A 243 23.66 4.26 22.50
C PRO A 243 22.36 3.51 22.24
N GLY A 244 22.14 3.11 20.99
CA GLY A 244 20.91 2.46 20.55
C GLY A 244 19.73 3.39 20.27
N LYS A 245 19.82 4.70 20.55
CA LYS A 245 18.77 5.67 20.18
C LYS A 245 19.06 6.31 18.82
N ALA A 246 18.01 6.43 18.01
CA ALA A 246 18.09 7.11 16.74
C ALA A 246 18.28 8.64 16.92
N PRO A 247 18.78 9.34 15.88
CA PRO A 247 18.83 10.79 15.85
C PRO A 247 17.46 11.44 16.12
N LEU A 248 17.46 12.65 16.67
CA LEU A 248 16.21 13.38 16.90
C LEU A 248 15.61 13.85 15.57
N ILE A 249 14.29 13.95 15.55
CA ILE A 249 13.52 14.47 14.41
C ILE A 249 12.87 15.78 14.82
N ARG A 250 13.22 16.86 14.14
CA ARG A 250 12.62 18.16 14.44
C ARG A 250 11.16 18.20 13.95
N LYS A 251 10.30 18.82 14.75
CA LYS A 251 8.95 19.19 14.32
C LYS A 251 9.03 20.39 13.39
N LEU A 252 8.23 20.40 12.34
CA LEU A 252 8.14 21.49 11.40
C LEU A 252 7.17 22.57 11.92
N THR A 253 7.48 23.82 11.61
CA THR A 253 6.49 24.90 11.62
C THR A 253 5.52 24.75 10.44
N LYS A 254 4.34 25.38 10.50
CA LYS A 254 3.35 25.32 9.41
C LYS A 254 3.91 25.86 8.09
N GLU A 255 4.78 26.87 8.17
CA GLU A 255 5.43 27.49 7.03
C GLU A 255 6.47 26.58 6.38
N GLU A 256 7.15 25.75 7.17
CA GLU A 256 8.08 24.74 6.67
C GLU A 256 7.35 23.53 6.11
N GLU A 257 6.28 23.07 6.79
CA GLU A 257 5.43 21.97 6.32
C GLU A 257 4.86 22.28 4.93
N ARG A 258 4.40 23.52 4.70
CA ARG A 258 3.90 23.96 3.38
C ARG A 258 4.97 23.98 2.27
N LYS A 259 6.25 23.87 2.61
CA LYS A 259 7.36 23.81 1.64
C LYS A 259 7.78 22.37 1.37
N GLU A 260 7.43 21.42 2.23
CA GLU A 260 7.69 20.01 1.99
C GLU A 260 6.62 19.40 1.08
N ASN A 261 7.04 18.46 0.23
CA ASN A 261 6.18 17.63 -0.62
C ASN A 261 5.26 18.44 -1.56
N VAL A 262 5.73 19.56 -2.08
CA VAL A 262 4.96 20.42 -2.99
C VAL A 262 5.05 19.88 -4.43
N ASP A 263 3.91 19.46 -4.98
CA ASP A 263 3.81 19.07 -6.39
C ASP A 263 4.15 20.24 -7.32
N THR A 264 4.90 19.93 -8.37
CA THR A 264 5.22 20.89 -9.44
C THR A 264 4.03 21.06 -10.40
N PRO A 265 3.90 22.20 -11.10
CA PRO A 265 2.85 22.40 -12.10
C PRO A 265 2.80 21.29 -13.14
N GLU A 266 3.95 20.80 -13.58
CA GLU A 266 4.08 19.74 -14.58
C GLU A 266 3.56 18.39 -14.04
N GLU A 267 3.82 18.10 -12.76
CA GLU A 267 3.30 16.90 -12.08
C GLU A 267 1.78 16.94 -11.95
N LEU A 268 1.21 18.10 -11.64
CA LEU A 268 -0.24 18.29 -11.55
C LEU A 268 -0.91 18.13 -12.91
N GLU A 269 -0.37 18.76 -13.95
CA GLU A 269 -0.88 18.67 -15.32
C GLU A 269 -0.81 17.23 -15.84
N TRP A 270 0.33 16.57 -15.68
CA TRP A 270 0.51 15.18 -16.11
C TRP A 270 -0.41 14.22 -15.35
N GLY A 271 -0.55 14.41 -14.03
CA GLY A 271 -1.49 13.63 -13.21
C GLY A 271 -2.93 13.74 -13.73
N ALA A 272 -3.40 14.96 -13.98
CA ALA A 272 -4.73 15.22 -14.52
C ALA A 272 -4.95 14.61 -15.92
N MET A 273 -3.93 14.69 -16.77
CA MET A 273 -3.95 14.04 -18.10
C MET A 273 -4.13 12.53 -17.97
N MET A 274 -3.35 11.87 -17.11
CA MET A 274 -3.41 10.42 -16.92
C MET A 274 -4.72 9.96 -16.29
N SER A 275 -5.26 10.71 -15.32
CA SER A 275 -6.60 10.47 -14.77
C SER A 275 -7.67 10.54 -15.85
N SER A 276 -7.57 11.52 -16.75
CA SER A 276 -8.50 11.68 -17.87
C SER A 276 -8.40 10.52 -18.86
N GLN A 277 -7.19 10.03 -19.14
CA GLN A 277 -6.97 8.84 -19.99
C GLN A 277 -7.62 7.59 -19.38
N ARG A 278 -7.48 7.38 -18.06
CA ARG A 278 -8.12 6.28 -17.35
C ARG A 278 -9.65 6.35 -17.47
N ASN A 279 -10.23 7.52 -17.24
CA ASN A 279 -11.68 7.70 -17.33
C ASN A 279 -12.19 7.45 -18.76
N ALA A 280 -11.46 7.93 -19.77
CA ALA A 280 -11.78 7.65 -21.17
C ALA A 280 -11.70 6.15 -21.50
N PHE A 281 -10.70 5.45 -20.96
CA PHE A 281 -10.57 3.99 -21.11
C PHE A 281 -11.76 3.25 -20.49
N LEU A 282 -12.14 3.59 -19.26
CA LEU A 282 -13.29 2.99 -18.57
C LEU A 282 -14.60 3.23 -19.32
N ASN A 283 -14.84 4.45 -19.81
CA ASN A 283 -16.04 4.77 -20.60
C ASN A 283 -16.15 3.93 -21.87
N ARG A 284 -15.02 3.69 -22.56
CA ARG A 284 -14.98 2.80 -23.74
C ARG A 284 -15.28 1.36 -23.36
N LEU A 285 -14.67 0.87 -22.27
CA LEU A 285 -14.89 -0.49 -21.80
C LEU A 285 -16.37 -0.75 -21.45
N VAL A 286 -17.01 0.18 -20.74
CA VAL A 286 -18.44 0.10 -20.42
C VAL A 286 -19.29 0.11 -21.69
N SER A 287 -18.99 1.01 -22.62
CA SER A 287 -19.71 1.09 -23.90
C SER A 287 -19.63 -0.22 -24.70
N ASP A 288 -18.47 -0.88 -24.69
CA ASP A 288 -18.28 -2.14 -25.41
C ASP A 288 -19.03 -3.30 -24.73
N VAL A 289 -19.02 -3.37 -23.39
CA VAL A 289 -19.82 -4.34 -22.63
C VAL A 289 -21.32 -4.15 -22.87
N GLU A 290 -21.80 -2.90 -22.91
CA GLU A 290 -23.20 -2.60 -23.23
C GLU A 290 -23.58 -3.02 -24.66
N LYS A 291 -22.71 -2.77 -25.64
CA LYS A 291 -22.91 -3.21 -27.02
C LYS A 291 -22.96 -4.73 -27.12
N GLU A 292 -22.08 -5.45 -26.43
CA GLU A 292 -22.11 -6.91 -26.39
C GLU A 292 -23.40 -7.44 -25.76
N LYS A 293 -23.87 -6.83 -24.66
CA LYS A 293 -25.17 -7.18 -24.05
C LYS A 293 -26.30 -6.97 -25.05
N ARG A 294 -26.35 -5.83 -25.74
CA ARG A 294 -27.36 -5.54 -26.77
C ARG A 294 -27.29 -6.52 -27.95
N TYR A 295 -26.10 -6.86 -28.42
CA TYR A 295 -25.91 -7.82 -29.50
C TYR A 295 -26.42 -9.21 -29.11
N LYS A 296 -26.09 -9.69 -27.91
CA LYS A 296 -26.59 -10.98 -27.38
C LYS A 296 -28.11 -11.01 -27.22
N THR A 297 -28.74 -9.89 -26.85
CA THR A 297 -30.21 -9.78 -26.78
C THR A 297 -30.86 -9.67 -28.17
N ALA A 298 -30.13 -9.16 -29.18
CA ALA A 298 -30.63 -8.97 -30.54
C ALA A 298 -30.44 -10.18 -31.47
N VAL A 299 -29.68 -11.22 -31.08
CA VAL A 299 -29.59 -12.46 -31.88
C VAL A 299 -30.90 -13.24 -31.74
N PRO A 300 -31.69 -13.43 -32.81
CA PRO A 300 -32.92 -14.21 -32.73
C PRO A 300 -32.58 -15.66 -32.35
N HIS A 301 -33.17 -16.15 -31.27
CA HIS A 301 -33.22 -17.59 -30.99
C HIS A 301 -33.99 -18.25 -32.13
N PHE A 302 -33.29 -18.88 -33.07
CA PHE A 302 -33.91 -19.81 -34.01
C PHE A 302 -34.36 -21.04 -33.22
N VAL A 303 -35.60 -21.01 -32.77
CA VAL A 303 -36.31 -22.22 -32.34
C VAL A 303 -36.70 -22.96 -33.61
N THR A 304 -35.95 -24.00 -33.97
CA THR A 304 -36.46 -25.02 -34.88
C THR A 304 -37.69 -25.65 -34.21
N ALA A 305 -38.86 -25.40 -34.80
CA ALA A 305 -40.13 -25.94 -34.31
C ALA A 305 -40.08 -27.48 -34.30
N PRO A 306 -40.39 -28.17 -33.19
CA PRO A 306 -40.62 -29.59 -33.22
C PRO A 306 -42.07 -29.88 -33.68
N PRO A 307 -42.33 -30.98 -34.40
CA PRO A 307 -43.69 -31.40 -34.70
C PRO A 307 -44.39 -31.86 -33.42
N GLU A 308 -45.72 -31.65 -33.37
CA GLU A 308 -46.60 -32.04 -32.27
C GLU A 308 -46.50 -33.53 -31.92
N ALA A 309 -46.32 -33.85 -30.63
CA ALA A 309 -47.36 -34.48 -29.79
C ALA A 309 -46.76 -35.23 -28.58
N SER A 310 -47.48 -35.11 -27.45
CA SER A 310 -47.58 -36.06 -26.31
C SER A 310 -46.78 -35.77 -25.02
N ARG A 311 -47.54 -35.24 -24.05
CA ARG A 311 -47.63 -35.59 -22.60
C ARG A 311 -46.33 -35.73 -21.75
N ARG A 312 -46.05 -34.65 -20.97
CA ARG A 312 -45.60 -34.50 -19.54
C ARG A 312 -45.04 -35.72 -18.76
N PRO A 313 -44.06 -35.54 -17.82
CA PRO A 313 -44.24 -34.65 -16.65
C PRO A 313 -43.02 -33.84 -16.11
N ARG A 314 -43.41 -32.86 -15.27
CA ARG A 314 -42.70 -31.94 -14.35
C ARG A 314 -41.19 -32.13 -14.09
N SER A 315 -40.44 -31.03 -14.23
CA SER A 315 -39.29 -30.71 -13.37
C SER A 315 -39.19 -29.19 -13.17
N PHE A 316 -38.54 -28.82 -12.06
CA PHE A 316 -38.65 -27.57 -11.31
C PHE A 316 -38.17 -26.32 -12.06
N ILE A 317 -38.92 -25.23 -11.92
CA ILE A 317 -38.48 -23.86 -12.21
C ILE A 317 -37.58 -23.45 -11.04
N ALA A 318 -36.28 -23.32 -11.27
CA ALA A 318 -35.38 -22.58 -10.40
C ALA A 318 -35.37 -21.13 -10.89
N GLU A 319 -35.97 -20.24 -10.11
CA GLU A 319 -35.84 -18.79 -10.26
C GLU A 319 -34.37 -18.40 -10.05
N ILE A 320 -33.78 -17.77 -11.06
CA ILE A 320 -32.44 -17.18 -10.97
C ILE A 320 -32.58 -15.83 -10.26
N PRO A 321 -31.92 -15.59 -9.10
CA PRO A 321 -32.01 -14.31 -8.41
C PRO A 321 -31.36 -13.19 -9.22
N LYS A 322 -32.11 -12.11 -9.47
CA LYS A 322 -31.61 -10.82 -9.94
C LYS A 322 -30.95 -10.08 -8.78
N GLU A 323 -29.66 -10.28 -8.56
CA GLU A 323 -28.83 -9.36 -7.76
C GLU A 323 -27.42 -9.31 -8.35
N GLU A 324 -27.20 -8.47 -9.36
CA GLU A 324 -25.88 -7.90 -9.62
C GLU A 324 -25.92 -6.46 -9.10
N ALA A 325 -25.11 -6.21 -8.07
CA ALA A 325 -24.93 -4.93 -7.42
C ALA A 325 -24.76 -3.81 -8.47
N SER A 326 -25.65 -2.83 -8.37
CA SER A 326 -25.62 -1.58 -9.09
C SER A 326 -24.22 -0.94 -8.98
N PHE A 327 -23.50 -0.87 -10.09
CA PHE A 327 -22.26 -0.11 -10.21
C PHE A 327 -22.53 1.36 -9.80
N MET A 328 -22.00 1.80 -8.65
CA MET A 328 -21.98 3.22 -8.30
C MET A 328 -20.74 3.88 -8.90
N TYR A 329 -20.95 4.81 -9.82
CA TYR A 329 -19.94 5.70 -10.38
C TYR A 329 -20.05 7.08 -9.73
N TYR A 330 -18.91 7.70 -9.41
CA TYR A 330 -18.85 9.12 -9.03
C TYR A 330 -18.89 9.98 -10.29
N VAL A 331 -19.89 10.85 -10.40
CA VAL A 331 -20.01 11.89 -11.42
C VAL A 331 -19.89 13.24 -10.71
N PRO A 332 -18.83 14.05 -10.94
CA PRO A 332 -18.79 15.41 -10.42
C PRO A 332 -19.88 16.25 -11.09
N THR A 333 -20.88 16.70 -10.33
CA THR A 333 -21.88 17.65 -10.81
C THR A 333 -21.29 19.07 -10.75
N HIS A 334 -21.25 19.75 -11.90
CA HIS A 334 -21.03 21.20 -11.96
C HIS A 334 -22.29 21.91 -11.42
N ASP A 335 -22.13 22.78 -10.42
CA ASP A 335 -23.21 23.60 -9.88
C ASP A 335 -23.62 24.74 -10.85
N PRO A 336 -24.91 24.91 -11.18
CA PRO A 336 -25.48 26.16 -11.68
C PRO A 336 -26.22 26.92 -10.55
N PRO A 337 -26.58 28.20 -10.76
CA PRO A 337 -26.60 29.19 -9.68
C PRO A 337 -27.85 29.17 -8.79
N VAL A 338 -27.62 29.70 -7.59
CA VAL A 338 -28.55 29.89 -6.47
C VAL A 338 -29.84 30.60 -6.86
N VAL A 339 -30.99 29.99 -6.53
CA VAL A 339 -32.29 30.67 -6.41
C VAL A 339 -32.82 30.45 -5.00
N ARG A 340 -33.22 31.54 -4.35
CA ARG A 340 -33.75 31.61 -2.97
C ARG A 340 -35.25 31.29 -2.92
N GLU A 341 -35.69 30.99 -1.69
CA GLU A 341 -37.06 30.81 -1.16
C GLU A 341 -37.58 29.35 -1.25
N THR A 342 -38.22 28.74 -0.24
CA THR A 342 -38.86 29.24 0.99
C THR A 342 -38.92 28.08 2.00
N THR A 343 -38.95 28.41 3.29
CA THR A 343 -38.98 27.49 4.44
C THR A 343 -40.23 26.60 4.43
N GLN A 344 -40.05 25.28 4.33
CA GLN A 344 -41.06 24.30 4.74
C GLN A 344 -40.47 23.34 5.79
N VAL A 345 -41.14 23.29 6.93
CA VAL A 345 -40.82 22.48 8.10
C VAL A 345 -41.20 21.03 7.83
N VAL A 346 -40.24 20.11 8.00
CA VAL A 346 -40.49 18.65 7.94
C VAL A 346 -40.12 18.04 9.31
N PRO A 347 -40.94 17.12 9.89
CA PRO A 347 -40.79 16.69 11.29
C PRO A 347 -39.57 15.79 11.53
N GLN A 348 -38.94 15.96 12.71
CA GLN A 348 -37.88 15.10 13.25
C GLN A 348 -38.35 13.64 13.38
N MET A 349 -37.70 12.73 12.65
CA MET A 349 -37.78 11.29 12.92
C MET A 349 -36.77 10.95 14.04
N GLN A 350 -37.30 10.48 15.16
CA GLN A 350 -36.56 10.16 16.39
C GLN A 350 -35.63 8.96 16.17
N ARG A 351 -34.40 9.04 16.71
CA ARG A 351 -33.46 7.92 16.81
C ARG A 351 -34.01 6.86 17.79
N PRO A 352 -33.88 5.55 17.51
CA PRO A 352 -34.21 4.53 18.50
C PRO A 352 -33.16 4.49 19.62
N PRO A 353 -33.53 4.05 20.83
CA PRO A 353 -32.65 4.08 21.99
C PRO A 353 -31.63 2.94 21.98
N ARG A 354 -30.49 3.17 22.64
CA ARG A 354 -29.55 2.12 23.08
C ARG A 354 -30.12 1.37 24.29
N ALA A 355 -30.10 0.04 24.23
CA ALA A 355 -30.16 -0.89 25.38
C ALA A 355 -29.58 -2.25 24.89
N SER A 356 -28.45 -2.78 25.41
CA SER A 356 -28.27 -3.61 26.63
C SER A 356 -27.96 -5.09 26.23
N PRO A 357 -27.22 -5.87 27.03
CA PRO A 357 -26.53 -7.10 26.60
C PRO A 357 -27.36 -8.39 26.75
N LEU A 358 -26.93 -9.44 26.03
CA LEU A 358 -27.34 -10.86 26.08
C LEU A 358 -28.64 -11.24 25.32
N GLN A 359 -28.50 -11.55 24.03
CA GLN A 359 -29.44 -12.42 23.31
C GLN A 359 -28.64 -13.36 22.40
N GLU A 360 -28.68 -14.67 22.68
CA GLU A 360 -28.16 -15.72 21.77
C GLU A 360 -28.96 -15.65 20.47
N ARG A 361 -28.27 -15.52 19.33
CA ARG A 361 -28.88 -15.44 18.00
C ARG A 361 -29.16 -16.83 17.45
N SER A 362 -30.26 -17.00 16.74
CA SER A 362 -30.54 -18.21 15.95
C SER A 362 -29.55 -18.34 14.78
N MET A 363 -29.30 -19.57 14.31
CA MET A 363 -28.47 -19.86 13.13
C MET A 363 -28.85 -19.02 11.90
N LEU A 364 -30.15 -18.81 11.69
CA LEU A 364 -30.64 -18.02 10.56
C LEU A 364 -30.34 -16.52 10.75
N GLU A 365 -30.44 -16.04 11.99
CA GLU A 365 -30.15 -14.65 12.34
C GLU A 365 -28.64 -14.36 12.30
N GLN A 366 -27.82 -15.33 12.69
CA GLN A 366 -26.36 -15.24 12.57
C GLN A 366 -25.94 -15.25 11.10
N ALA A 367 -26.52 -16.12 10.26
CA ALA A 367 -26.26 -16.11 8.82
C ALA A 367 -26.65 -14.76 8.18
N TRP A 368 -27.80 -14.20 8.56
CA TRP A 368 -28.23 -12.89 8.08
C TRP A 368 -27.32 -11.75 8.58
N HIS A 369 -26.90 -11.80 9.84
CA HIS A 369 -25.99 -10.81 10.42
C HIS A 369 -24.62 -10.85 9.74
N THR A 370 -24.05 -12.03 9.50
CA THR A 370 -22.78 -12.20 8.81
C THR A 370 -22.85 -11.60 7.40
N VAL A 371 -23.89 -11.91 6.62
CA VAL A 371 -24.05 -11.36 5.27
C VAL A 371 -24.17 -9.83 5.26
N MET A 372 -24.84 -9.25 6.27
CA MET A 372 -25.07 -7.81 6.36
C MET A 372 -23.91 -7.01 6.95
N THR A 373 -22.98 -7.66 7.66
CA THR A 373 -21.84 -7.00 8.33
C THR A 373 -20.48 -7.35 7.72
N TYR A 374 -20.44 -8.32 6.80
CA TYR A 374 -19.22 -8.74 6.10
C TYR A 374 -18.81 -7.73 5.03
N ASP A 375 -17.59 -7.20 5.16
CA ASP A 375 -16.94 -6.35 4.15
C ASP A 375 -16.11 -7.25 3.20
N PRO A 376 -16.46 -7.32 1.91
CA PRO A 376 -15.77 -8.17 0.93
C PRO A 376 -14.32 -7.72 0.61
N LEU A 377 -13.82 -6.66 1.23
CA LEU A 377 -12.42 -6.20 1.13
C LEU A 377 -11.49 -6.74 2.23
N ILE A 378 -12.01 -7.54 3.17
CA ILE A 378 -11.20 -8.21 4.21
C ILE A 378 -10.62 -9.51 3.62
N GLU A 379 -9.29 -9.65 3.58
CA GLU A 379 -8.62 -10.86 3.10
C GLU A 379 -8.97 -12.06 4.02
N SER A 380 -9.21 -13.23 3.42
CA SER A 380 -9.75 -14.47 4.00
C SER A 380 -8.96 -15.10 5.18
N ASP A 381 -7.89 -14.46 5.65
CA ASP A 381 -7.04 -14.95 6.74
C ASP A 381 -7.28 -14.21 8.07
N GLU A 382 -8.16 -13.21 8.11
CA GLU A 382 -8.56 -12.51 9.34
C GLU A 382 -9.98 -12.94 9.78
N GLU A 383 -10.09 -13.92 10.68
CA GLU A 383 -11.34 -14.22 11.37
C GLU A 383 -11.81 -12.99 12.18
N SER A 384 -12.96 -12.43 11.82
CA SER A 384 -13.64 -11.44 12.65
C SER A 384 -14.08 -12.10 13.96
N GLN A 385 -13.51 -11.65 15.10
CA GLN A 385 -13.89 -12.14 16.42
C GLN A 385 -15.30 -11.65 16.79
N ASP A 386 -16.33 -12.39 16.36
CA ASP A 386 -17.70 -12.28 16.89
C ASP A 386 -17.79 -13.16 18.15
N GLU A 387 -18.13 -12.57 19.29
CA GLU A 387 -18.25 -13.27 20.58
C GLU A 387 -19.29 -14.41 20.55
N ASN A 388 -20.25 -14.38 19.62
CA ASN A 388 -21.19 -15.50 19.42
C ASN A 388 -20.53 -16.75 18.80
N VAL A 389 -19.48 -16.57 17.98
CA VAL A 389 -18.72 -17.69 17.39
C VAL A 389 -17.91 -18.42 18.48
N GLN A 390 -17.41 -17.69 19.48
CA GLN A 390 -16.68 -18.28 20.61
C GLN A 390 -17.58 -19.15 21.52
N LEU A 391 -18.85 -18.78 21.68
CA LEU A 391 -19.81 -19.58 22.46
C LEU A 391 -20.12 -20.93 21.80
N GLU A 392 -20.10 -21.00 20.47
CA GLU A 392 -20.34 -22.22 19.70
C GLU A 392 -19.18 -23.23 19.82
N TYR A 393 -17.93 -22.74 19.78
CA TYR A 393 -16.73 -23.58 20.02
C TYR A 393 -16.64 -24.11 21.45
N SER A 394 -17.27 -23.44 22.43
CA SER A 394 -17.28 -23.89 23.82
C SER A 394 -18.34 -24.97 24.12
N LYS A 395 -19.26 -25.23 23.19
CA LYS A 395 -20.37 -26.21 23.34
C LYS A 395 -20.22 -27.47 22.45
N SER A 396 -19.10 -27.65 21.73
CA SER A 396 -18.82 -28.83 20.90
C SER A 396 -17.71 -29.71 21.44
#